data_AF-A0AAD6ZII3-F1
#
_entry.id   AF-A0AAD6ZII3-F1
#
_cell.length_a   1.000
_cell.length_b   1.000
_cell.length_c   1.000
_cell.angle_alpha   90.00
_cell.angle_beta   90.00
_cell.angle_gamma   90.00
#
_symmetry.space_group_name_H-M   'P 1'
#
loop_
_entity.id
_entity.type
_entity.pdbx_description
1 polymer ?
#
loop_
_entity_poly.entity_id
_entity_poly.type
_entity_poly.pdbx_seq_one_letter_code
_entity_poly.pdbx_strand_id
1 'polypeptide(L)'
;MPNQHISRDVKIAALNLYKQGHLSIQQILDCVGFLHSTFFRILHIWHTTGDVIRSCWHAGRFCILHNDDIDYLLCLIRHHPDYFLDELFQLLKHGHFISVHYTTIHQELEHVGMS
;
A
#
# COMPACT_ATOMS: atom_id res chain seq x y z
N MET A 1 -16.76 -13.32 -13.59
CA MET A 1 -15.84 -12.90 -14.68
C MET A 1 -14.42 -13.08 -14.17
N PRO A 2 -13.56 -13.84 -14.87
CA PRO A 2 -12.18 -14.03 -14.43
C PRO A 2 -11.46 -12.68 -14.39
N ASN A 3 -10.65 -12.47 -13.35
CA ASN A 3 -9.89 -11.24 -13.13
C ASN A 3 -8.77 -11.14 -14.17
N GLN A 4 -9.08 -10.61 -15.36
CA GLN A 4 -8.10 -10.41 -16.42
C GLN A 4 -7.21 -9.20 -16.07
N HIS A 5 -5.91 -9.45 -15.99
CA HIS A 5 -4.93 -8.40 -15.76
C HIS A 5 -4.81 -7.51 -17.00
N ILE A 6 -5.51 -6.39 -16.99
CA ILE A 6 -5.47 -5.38 -18.06
C ILE A 6 -4.15 -4.60 -17.96
N SER A 7 -3.34 -4.66 -19.03
CA SER A 7 -2.09 -3.91 -19.14
C SER A 7 -2.30 -2.39 -19.05
N ARG A 8 -1.30 -1.68 -18.53
CA ARG A 8 -1.28 -0.22 -18.40
C ARG A 8 -1.50 0.47 -19.74
N ASP A 9 -0.82 0.01 -20.77
CA ASP A 9 -0.83 0.64 -22.10
C ASP A 9 -2.21 0.61 -22.72
N VAL A 10 -2.94 -0.49 -22.51
CA VAL A 10 -4.32 -0.66 -22.97
C VAL A 10 -5.25 0.37 -22.31
N LYS A 11 -5.05 0.66 -21.02
CA LYS A 11 -5.80 1.69 -20.30
C LYS A 11 -5.50 3.09 -20.84
N ILE A 12 -4.23 3.38 -21.14
CA ILE A 12 -3.80 4.65 -21.70
C ILE A 12 -4.39 4.85 -23.11
N ALA A 13 -4.33 3.81 -23.96
CA ALA A 13 -4.89 3.84 -25.30
C ALA A 13 -6.40 4.11 -25.27
N ALA A 14 -7.16 3.40 -24.42
CA ALA A 14 -8.59 3.62 -24.24
C ALA A 14 -8.91 5.07 -23.81
N LEU A 15 -8.10 5.64 -22.91
CA LEU A 15 -8.28 6.99 -22.40
C LEU A 15 -7.94 8.06 -23.45
N ASN A 16 -6.93 7.81 -24.30
CA ASN A 16 -6.59 8.67 -25.42
C ASN A 16 -7.68 8.67 -26.49
N LEU A 17 -8.24 7.50 -26.82
CA LEU A 17 -9.37 7.38 -27.76
C LEU A 17 -10.60 8.15 -27.25
N TYR A 18 -10.87 8.08 -25.95
CA TYR A 18 -11.94 8.84 -25.33
C TYR A 18 -11.70 10.37 -25.39
N LYS A 19 -10.48 10.83 -25.11
CA LYS A 19 -10.12 12.26 -25.18
C LYS A 19 -10.22 12.84 -26.58
N GLN A 20 -9.91 12.05 -27.61
CA GLN A 20 -9.98 12.49 -29.00
C GLN A 20 -11.42 12.59 -29.54
N GLY A 21 -12.39 11.98 -28.86
CA GLY A 21 -13.82 12.12 -29.20
C GLY A 21 -14.25 11.49 -30.52
N HIS A 22 -13.38 10.71 -31.18
CA HIS A 22 -13.67 10.09 -32.48
C HIS A 22 -14.53 8.82 -32.38
N LEU A 23 -14.62 8.21 -31.19
CA LEU A 23 -15.35 6.97 -30.96
C LEU A 23 -16.35 7.16 -29.82
N SER A 24 -17.52 6.53 -29.96
CA SER A 24 -18.47 6.44 -28.85
C SER A 24 -17.92 5.56 -27.74
N ILE A 25 -18.33 5.81 -26.49
CA ILE A 25 -17.86 5.06 -25.32
C ILE A 25 -18.09 3.56 -25.51
N GLN A 26 -19.26 3.15 -26.05
CA GLN A 26 -19.55 1.73 -26.29
C GLN A 26 -18.58 1.09 -27.28
N GLN A 27 -18.24 1.76 -28.38
CA GLN A 27 -17.27 1.24 -29.35
C GLN A 27 -15.87 1.08 -28.76
N ILE A 28 -15.46 2.00 -27.87
CA ILE A 28 -14.17 1.89 -27.16
C ILE A 28 -14.18 0.68 -26.22
N LEU A 29 -15.27 0.50 -25.48
CA LEU A 29 -15.43 -0.63 -24.55
C LEU A 29 -15.43 -1.98 -25.28
N ASP A 30 -16.13 -2.08 -26.41
CA ASP A 30 -16.19 -3.29 -27.22
C ASP A 30 -14.85 -3.62 -27.86
N CYS A 31 -14.12 -2.61 -28.35
CA CYS A 31 -12.81 -2.77 -28.98
C CYS A 31 -11.73 -3.21 -27.98
N VAL A 32 -11.76 -2.64 -26.77
CA VAL A 32 -10.75 -2.90 -25.73
C VAL A 32 -11.14 -4.08 -24.82
N GLY A 33 -12.40 -4.51 -24.87
CA GLY A 33 -12.94 -5.58 -24.03
C GLY A 33 -13.17 -5.15 -22.58
N PHE A 34 -13.46 -3.86 -22.35
CA PHE A 34 -13.69 -3.31 -21.01
C PHE A 34 -15.16 -3.37 -20.61
N LEU A 35 -15.39 -3.67 -19.34
CA LEU A 35 -16.66 -3.34 -18.71
C LEU A 35 -16.75 -1.82 -18.51
N HIS A 36 -17.95 -1.27 -18.66
CA HIS A 36 -18.25 0.14 -18.45
C HIS A 36 -17.72 0.63 -17.09
N SER A 37 -17.96 -0.12 -16.01
CA SER A 37 -17.48 0.21 -14.66
C SER A 37 -15.95 0.29 -14.54
N THR A 38 -15.22 -0.56 -15.26
CA THR A 38 -13.75 -0.55 -15.26
C THR A 38 -13.21 0.72 -15.91
N PHE A 39 -13.81 1.12 -17.04
CA PHE A 39 -13.42 2.35 -17.74
C PHE A 39 -13.66 3.60 -16.89
N PHE A 40 -14.84 3.74 -16.27
CA PHE A 40 -15.10 4.88 -15.39
C PHE A 40 -14.21 4.90 -14.15
N ARG A 41 -13.83 3.73 -13.62
CA ARG A 41 -12.85 3.66 -12.53
C ARG A 41 -11.47 4.17 -12.98
N ILE A 42 -11.02 3.79 -14.16
CA ILE A 42 -9.75 4.27 -14.75
C ILE A 42 -9.84 5.78 -15.00
N LEU A 43 -10.94 6.27 -15.57
CA LEU A 43 -11.17 7.69 -15.82
C LEU A 43 -11.13 8.51 -14.52
N HIS A 44 -11.77 8.02 -13.46
CA HIS A 44 -11.74 8.65 -12.15
C HIS A 44 -10.30 8.73 -11.61
N ILE A 45 -9.53 7.63 -11.66
CA ILE A 45 -8.13 7.61 -11.21
C ILE A 45 -7.28 8.59 -12.03
N TRP A 46 -7.51 8.67 -13.35
CA TRP A 46 -6.84 9.62 -14.22
C TRP A 46 -7.11 11.07 -13.81
N HIS A 47 -8.37 11.40 -13.46
CA HIS A 47 -8.71 12.75 -12.98
C HIS A 47 -8.11 13.07 -11.61
N THR A 48 -7.94 12.08 -10.73
CA THR A 48 -7.40 12.31 -9.38
C THR A 48 -5.88 12.32 -9.32
N THR A 49 -5.21 11.50 -10.14
CA THR A 49 -3.77 11.21 -10.01
C THR A 49 -2.97 11.57 -11.26
N GLY A 50 -3.62 11.75 -12.41
CA GLY A 50 -2.95 11.94 -13.70
C GLY A 50 -2.33 10.66 -14.27
N ASP A 51 -2.61 9.50 -13.67
CA ASP A 51 -2.16 8.19 -14.12
C ASP A 51 -3.33 7.20 -14.20
N VAL A 52 -3.17 6.11 -14.93
CA VAL A 52 -4.18 5.05 -15.10
C VAL A 52 -4.08 3.96 -14.03
N ILE A 53 -2.99 3.96 -13.26
CA ILE A 53 -2.74 3.06 -12.14
C ILE A 53 -2.77 3.88 -10.85
N ARG A 54 -3.43 3.35 -9.81
CA ARG A 54 -3.24 3.90 -8.47
C ARG A 54 -1.82 3.63 -8.05
N SER A 55 -1.04 4.69 -7.91
CA SER A 55 0.27 4.63 -7.28
C SER A 55 0.06 4.24 -5.81
N CYS A 56 0.14 2.94 -5.50
CA CYS A 56 0.12 2.43 -4.13
C CYS A 56 1.45 2.81 -3.46
N TRP A 57 1.67 4.09 -3.18
CA TRP A 57 2.92 4.51 -2.54
C TRP A 57 2.94 4.02 -1.10
N HIS A 58 1.80 3.96 -0.41
CA HIS A 58 1.66 3.29 0.89
C HIS A 58 0.27 2.68 1.04
N ALA A 59 0.00 1.56 0.35
CA ALA A 59 -1.23 0.80 0.61
C ALA A 59 -1.03 -0.10 1.84
N GLY A 60 -0.96 0.53 3.02
CA GLY A 60 -0.81 -0.13 4.32
C GLY A 60 -1.13 0.82 5.48
N ARG A 61 -1.39 0.25 6.65
CA ARG A 61 -1.52 1.02 7.91
C ARG A 61 -0.18 1.71 8.19
N PHE A 62 -0.20 2.99 8.56
CA PHE A 62 1.01 3.67 9.02
C PHE A 62 1.57 2.92 10.23
N CYS A 63 2.73 2.28 10.06
CA CYS A 63 3.48 1.72 11.17
C CYS A 63 3.98 2.91 11.99
N ILE A 64 3.56 2.99 13.25
CA ILE A 64 3.96 4.09 14.15
C ILE A 64 5.45 3.96 14.51
N LEU A 65 5.98 2.73 14.47
CA LEU A 65 7.40 2.43 14.60
C LEU A 65 8.07 2.56 13.23
N HIS A 66 9.14 3.36 13.16
CA HIS A 66 9.97 3.44 11.96
C HIS A 66 10.81 2.17 11.82
N ASN A 67 11.29 1.88 10.62
CA ASN A 67 12.10 0.68 10.37
C ASN A 67 13.35 0.65 11.27
N ASP A 68 13.98 1.80 11.52
CA ASP A 68 15.13 1.92 12.41
C ASP A 68 14.81 1.53 13.87
N ASP A 69 13.59 1.82 14.33
CA ASP A 69 13.15 1.46 15.69
C ASP A 69 12.89 -0.04 15.81
N ILE A 70 12.38 -0.66 14.74
CA ILE A 70 12.21 -2.12 14.65
C ILE A 70 13.58 -2.81 14.63
N ASP A 71 14.52 -2.31 13.83
CA ASP A 71 15.89 -2.85 13.79
C ASP A 71 16.60 -2.73 15.15
N TYR A 72 16.36 -1.63 15.87
CA TYR A 72 16.86 -1.45 17.24
C TYR A 72 16.26 -2.47 18.21
N LEU A 73 14.93 -2.68 18.17
CA LEU A 73 14.26 -3.69 18.99
C LEU A 73 14.78 -5.11 18.69
N LEU A 74 14.96 -5.44 17.41
CA LEU A 74 15.51 -6.74 17.00
C LEU A 74 16.94 -6.93 17.51
N CYS A 75 17.75 -5.88 17.49
CA CYS A 75 19.10 -5.93 18.05
C CYS A 75 19.06 -6.20 19.56
N LEU A 76 18.19 -5.50 20.30
CA LEU A 76 18.00 -5.70 21.74
C LEU A 76 17.56 -7.13 22.09
N ILE A 77 16.54 -7.65 21.41
CA ILE A 77 16.01 -9.00 21.65
C ILE A 77 17.07 -10.07 21.32
N ARG A 78 17.88 -9.85 20.27
CA ARG A 78 18.98 -10.78 19.92
C ARG A 78 20.09 -10.81 20.96
N HIS A 79 20.39 -9.69 21.61
CA HIS A 79 21.42 -9.63 22.64
C HIS A 79 20.91 -10.14 23.99
N HIS A 80 19.63 -9.93 24.28
CA HIS A 80 18.99 -10.31 25.53
C HIS A 80 17.53 -10.73 25.27
N PRO A 81 17.26 -12.03 25.10
CA PRO A 81 15.91 -12.53 24.81
C PRO A 81 14.97 -12.50 26.03
N ASP A 82 15.51 -12.23 27.23
CA ASP A 82 14.75 -12.22 28.49
C ASP A 82 13.96 -10.92 28.72
N TYR A 83 14.06 -9.93 27.82
CA TYR A 83 13.35 -8.67 27.99
C TYR A 83 11.84 -8.84 27.83
N PHE A 84 11.09 -8.32 28.81
CA PHE A 84 9.64 -8.24 28.71
C PHE A 84 9.20 -7.07 27.81
N LEU A 85 8.01 -7.16 27.23
CA LEU A 85 7.45 -6.11 26.35
C LEU A 85 7.36 -4.75 27.05
N ASP A 86 7.08 -4.73 28.35
CA ASP A 86 7.03 -3.49 29.14
C ASP A 86 8.41 -2.84 29.30
N GLU A 87 9.47 -3.64 29.35
CA GLU A 87 10.86 -3.15 29.41
C GLU A 87 11.31 -2.62 28.05
N LEU A 88 10.97 -3.31 26.96
CA LEU A 88 11.19 -2.83 25.60
C LEU A 88 10.45 -1.51 25.35
N PHE A 89 9.24 -1.36 25.88
CA PHE A 89 8.51 -0.09 25.85
C PHE A 89 9.26 1.01 26.59
N GLN A 90 9.79 0.75 27.79
CA GLN A 90 10.60 1.74 28.50
C GLN A 90 11.85 2.11 27.70
N LEU A 91 12.53 1.16 27.07
CA LEU A 91 13.71 1.43 26.25
C LEU A 91 13.38 2.28 25.02
N LEU A 92 12.29 2.01 24.32
CA LEU A 92 11.81 2.85 23.21
C LEU A 92 11.45 4.27 23.66
N LYS A 93 10.79 4.39 24.82
CA LYS A 93 10.40 5.69 25.38
C LYS A 93 11.62 6.55 25.75
N HIS A 94 12.68 5.96 26.30
CA HIS A 94 13.87 6.70 26.72
C HIS A 94 14.91 6.88 25.61
N GLY A 95 15.05 5.90 24.70
CA GLY A 95 16.05 5.92 23.63
C GLY A 95 15.59 6.64 22.37
N HIS A 96 14.33 6.43 21.96
CA HIS A 96 13.80 6.92 20.69
C HIS A 96 12.66 7.94 20.85
N PHE A 97 12.26 8.25 22.09
CA PHE A 97 11.14 9.15 22.42
C PHE A 97 9.79 8.73 21.80
N ILE A 98 9.64 7.44 21.49
CA ILE A 98 8.42 6.89 20.91
C ILE A 98 7.57 6.30 22.02
N SER A 99 6.36 6.83 22.19
CA SER A 99 5.38 6.29 23.13
C SER A 99 4.37 5.42 22.39
N VAL A 100 4.71 4.15 22.17
CA VAL A 100 3.82 3.13 21.60
C VAL A 100 3.32 2.18 22.68
N HIS A 101 2.09 1.70 22.59
CA HIS A 101 1.58 0.70 23.53
C HIS A 101 2.26 -0.66 23.29
N TYR A 102 2.41 -1.50 24.32
CA TYR A 102 3.08 -2.81 24.22
C TYR A 102 2.43 -3.72 23.16
N THR A 103 1.11 -3.59 22.93
CA THR A 103 0.41 -4.33 21.87
C THR A 103 0.90 -3.96 20.47
N THR A 104 1.31 -2.70 20.26
CA THR A 104 1.87 -2.25 18.99
C THR A 104 3.25 -2.89 18.79
N ILE A 105 4.08 -2.94 19.84
CA ILE A 105 5.39 -3.61 19.80
C ILE A 105 5.22 -5.10 19.49
N HIS A 106 4.26 -5.77 20.13
CA HIS A 106 3.98 -7.19 19.88
C HIS A 106 3.55 -7.45 18.43
N GLN A 107 2.62 -6.64 17.89
CA GLN A 107 2.17 -6.79 16.51
C GLN A 107 3.30 -6.59 15.50
N GLU A 108 4.16 -5.59 15.71
CA GLU A 108 5.30 -5.38 14.83
C GLU A 108 6.35 -6.50 14.94
N LEU A 109 6.55 -7.08 16.14
CA LEU A 109 7.45 -8.24 16.31
C LEU A 109 6.89 -9.50 15.63
N GLU A 110 5.58 -9.75 15.75
CA GLU A 110 4.90 -10.84 15.02
C GLU A 110 5.01 -10.66 13.50
N HIS A 111 4.87 -9.43 13.00
CA HIS A 111 5.03 -9.12 11.58
C HIS A 111 6.44 -9.43 11.06
N VAL A 112 7.46 -9.26 11.90
CA VAL A 112 8.86 -9.61 11.57
C VAL A 112 9.12 -11.12 11.72
N GLY A 113 8.17 -11.89 12.27
CA GLY A 113 8.27 -13.33 12.43
C GLY A 113 8.88 -13.78 13.75
N MET A 114 8.88 -12.92 14.77
CA MET A 114 9.18 -13.29 16.16
C MET A 114 7.86 -13.76 16.80
N SER A 115 7.75 -15.05 17.11
CA SER A 115 6.60 -15.68 17.80
C SER A 115 7.01 -16.27 19.14
#